data_AF-A0A2T8HX86-F1
#
_entry.id   AF-A0A2T8HX86-F1
#
_cell.length_a   1.000
_cell.length_b   1.000
_cell.length_c   1.000
_cell.angle_alpha   90.00
_cell.angle_beta   90.00
_cell.angle_gamma   90.00
#
_symmetry.space_group_name_H-M   'P 1'
#
loop_
_entity.id
_entity.type
_entity.pdbx_description
1 polymer ?
#
loop_
_entity_poly.entity_id
_entity_poly.type
_entity_poly.pdbx_seq_one_letter_code
_entity_poly.pdbx_strand_id
1 'polypeptide(L)'
;MFINNIGPWGLLLIGVVILVMFGRGKVAGLMGEVGKGITAFKRGVKDGAEELENQSDDTVASATARDVTPETPRDNPSDRA
;
A
#
# COMPACT_ATOMS: atom_id res chain seq x y z
N MET A 1 -7.56 17.35 37.62
CA MET A 1 -6.53 16.36 38.04
C MET A 1 -6.90 14.91 37.66
N PHE A 2 -7.57 14.67 36.51
CA PHE A 2 -8.02 13.32 36.11
C PHE A 2 -7.67 12.92 34.66
N ILE A 3 -7.26 13.89 33.82
CA ILE A 3 -7.03 13.66 32.38
C ILE A 3 -5.63 13.12 32.09
N ASN A 4 -4.66 13.33 32.99
CA ASN A 4 -3.26 12.96 32.78
C ASN A 4 -2.95 11.47 33.10
N ASN A 5 -3.96 10.70 33.54
CA ASN A 5 -3.83 9.26 33.82
C ASN A 5 -4.74 8.40 32.93
N ILE A 6 -5.42 9.00 31.94
CA ILE A 6 -6.07 8.27 30.82
C ILE A 6 -4.98 7.85 29.81
N GLY A 7 -3.87 7.31 30.33
CA GLY A 7 -2.82 6.71 29.53
C GLY A 7 -3.25 5.35 28.99
N PRO A 8 -2.31 4.43 28.68
CA PRO A 8 -2.62 3.11 28.11
C PRO A 8 -3.70 2.31 28.88
N TRP A 9 -3.93 2.63 30.16
CA TRP A 9 -5.04 2.11 30.96
C TRP A 9 -6.45 2.38 30.40
N GLY A 10 -6.69 3.54 29.77
CA GLY A 10 -7.99 3.87 29.17
C GLY A 10 -8.27 3.04 27.91
N LEU A 11 -7.24 2.86 27.06
CA LEU A 11 -7.31 2.02 25.87
C LEU A 11 -7.54 0.55 26.22
N LEU A 12 -6.94 0.06 27.31
CA LEU A 12 -7.14 -1.31 27.80
C LEU A 12 -8.60 -1.54 28.22
N LEU A 13 -9.20 -0.61 28.97
CA LEU A 13 -10.61 -0.69 29.37
C LEU A 13 -11.54 -0.75 28.15
N ILE A 14 -11.31 0.13 27.17
CA ILE A 14 -12.09 0.17 25.92
C ILE A 14 -11.95 -1.14 25.13
N GLY A 15 -10.73 -1.68 25.03
CA GLY A 15 -10.47 -2.96 24.38
C GLY A 15 -11.24 -4.11 25.04
N VAL A 16 -11.31 -4.15 26.37
CA VAL A 16 -12.07 -5.18 27.11
C VAL A 16 -13.57 -5.04 26.88
N VAL A 17 -14.13 -3.83 26.92
CA VAL A 17 -15.57 -3.61 26.68
C VAL A 17 -15.97 -4.07 25.28
N ILE A 18 -15.17 -3.71 24.26
CA ILE A 18 -15.41 -4.15 22.88
C ILE A 18 -15.26 -5.67 22.77
N LEU A 19 -14.25 -6.27 23.41
CA LEU A 19 -14.05 -7.71 23.39
C LEU A 19 -15.21 -8.48 24.05
N VAL A 20 -15.80 -7.96 25.13
CA VAL A 20 -16.98 -8.57 25.78
C VAL A 20 -18.22 -8.45 24.90
N MET A 21 -18.42 -7.29 24.26
CA MET A 21 -19.60 -7.03 23.43
C MET A 21 -19.58 -7.78 22.10
N PHE A 22 -18.40 -7.91 21.48
CA PHE A 22 -18.22 -8.64 20.22
C PHE A 22 -17.82 -10.11 20.41
N GLY A 23 -17.25 -10.46 21.56
CA GLY A 23 -16.76 -11.79 21.88
C GLY A 23 -15.41 -12.14 21.22
N ARG A 24 -14.59 -12.96 21.89
CA ARG A 24 -13.27 -13.41 21.42
C ARG A 24 -13.26 -14.06 20.03
N GLY A 25 -14.35 -14.74 19.65
CA GLY A 25 -14.45 -15.47 18.38
C GLY A 25 -14.62 -14.56 17.17
N LYS A 26 -15.46 -13.53 17.25
CA LYS A 26 -15.70 -12.61 16.12
C LYS A 26 -14.52 -11.68 15.88
N VAL A 27 -13.89 -11.20 16.95
CA VAL A 27 -12.75 -10.27 16.87
C VAL A 27 -11.52 -10.95 16.25
N ALA A 28 -11.24 -12.21 16.58
CA ALA A 28 -10.07 -12.92 16.05
C ALA A 28 -10.11 -13.14 14.52
N GLY A 29 -11.29 -13.45 13.98
CA GLY A 29 -11.47 -13.59 12.53
C GLY A 29 -11.25 -12.27 11.79
N LEU A 30 -11.89 -11.20 12.26
CA LEU A 30 -11.77 -9.86 11.68
C LEU A 30 -10.34 -9.30 11.78
N MET A 31 -9.69 -9.50 12.93
CA MET A 31 -8.31 -9.03 13.14
C MET A 31 -7.32 -9.79 12.24
N GLY A 32 -7.60 -11.05 11.89
CA GLY A 32 -6.79 -11.82 10.95
C GLY A 32 -6.91 -11.32 9.51
N GLU A 33 -8.12 -11.01 9.05
CA GLU A 33 -8.36 -10.47 7.70
C GLU A 33 -7.80 -9.04 7.56
N VAL A 34 -8.05 -8.19 8.56
CA VAL A 34 -7.50 -6.83 8.62
C VAL A 34 -5.98 -6.85 8.75
N GLY A 35 -5.42 -7.77 9.53
CA GLY A 35 -3.96 -7.93 9.70
C GLY A 35 -3.24 -8.29 8.39
N LYS A 36 -3.85 -9.12 7.54
CA LYS A 36 -3.32 -9.41 6.19
C LYS A 36 -3.36 -8.17 5.30
N GLY A 37 -4.44 -7.39 5.34
CA GLY A 37 -4.57 -6.13 4.59
C GLY A 37 -3.52 -5.09 5.00
N ILE A 38 -3.35 -4.87 6.32
CA ILE A 38 -2.32 -3.96 6.85
C ILE A 38 -0.91 -4.44 6.50
N THR A 39 -0.66 -5.76 6.54
CA THR A 39 0.66 -6.33 6.19
C THR A 39 0.98 -6.15 4.71
N ALA A 40 0.02 -6.40 3.83
CA ALA A 40 0.17 -6.19 2.39
C ALA A 40 0.39 -4.72 2.06
N PHE A 41 -0.36 -3.82 2.71
CA PHE A 41 -0.17 -2.37 2.56
C PHE A 41 1.21 -1.93 3.05
N LYS A 42 1.64 -2.38 4.23
CA LYS A 42 2.97 -2.08 4.77
C LYS A 42 4.09 -2.60 3.87
N ARG A 43 3.94 -3.79 3.28
CA ARG A 43 4.91 -4.34 2.33
C ARG A 43 4.94 -3.53 1.03
N GLY A 44 3.77 -3.22 0.45
CA GLY A 44 3.70 -2.40 -0.77
C GLY A 44 4.25 -0.98 -0.59
N VAL A 45 4.04 -0.35 0.57
CA VAL A 45 4.63 0.97 0.89
C VAL A 45 6.14 0.88 1.07
N LYS A 46 6.63 -0.16 1.72
CA LYS A 46 8.07 -0.39 1.92
C LYS A 46 8.78 -0.70 0.60
N ASP A 47 8.21 -1.60 -0.21
CA ASP A 47 8.74 -1.95 -1.53
C ASP A 47 8.74 -0.72 -2.47
N GLY A 48 7.71 0.13 -2.41
CA GLY A 48 7.67 1.38 -3.19
C GLY A 48 8.67 2.44 -2.72
N ALA A 49 8.99 2.48 -1.42
CA ALA A 49 10.03 3.36 -0.89
C ALA A 49 11.44 2.87 -1.26
N GLU A 50 11.68 1.56 -1.15
CA GLU A 50 12.95 0.93 -1.54
C GLU A 50 13.19 1.02 -3.06
N GLU A 51 12.15 0.88 -3.88
CA GLU A 51 12.27 1.03 -5.33
C GLU A 51 12.57 2.48 -5.75
N LEU A 52 12.12 3.47 -4.98
CA LEU A 52 12.49 4.89 -5.20
C LEU A 52 13.95 5.19 -4.80
N GLU A 53 14.43 4.62 -3.69
CA GLU A 53 15.83 4.73 -3.27
C GLU A 53 16.76 3.99 -4.25
N ASN A 54 16.42 2.76 -4.64
CA ASN A 54 17.27 1.94 -5.52
C ASN A 54 17.26 2.43 -6.98
N GLN A 55 16.19 3.09 -7.44
CA GLN A 55 16.19 3.78 -8.75
C GLN A 55 17.09 5.03 -8.78
N SER A 56 17.40 5.62 -7.62
CA SER A 56 18.30 6.78 -7.55
C SER A 56 19.77 6.36 -7.77
N ASP A 57 20.15 5.15 -7.34
CA ASP A 57 21.47 4.56 -7.60
C ASP A 57 21.60 3.92 -9.00
N ASP A 58 20.50 3.41 -9.58
CA ASP A 58 20.47 2.80 -10.94
C ASP A 58 20.33 3.82 -12.10
N THR A 59 20.22 5.12 -11.81
CA THR A 59 20.09 6.16 -12.86
C THR A 59 21.35 6.32 -13.74
N VAL A 60 22.49 5.71 -13.37
CA VAL A 60 23.70 5.71 -14.21
C VAL A 60 23.72 4.53 -15.20
N ALA A 61 22.89 3.48 -14.99
CA ALA A 61 22.87 2.28 -15.83
C ALA A 61 21.69 2.22 -16.82
N SER A 62 20.62 2.98 -16.60
CA SER A 62 19.40 2.94 -17.44
C SER A 62 19.24 4.17 -18.35
N ALA A 63 20.30 4.56 -19.06
CA ALA A 63 20.20 5.45 -20.23
C ALA A 63 19.66 4.72 -21.49
N THR A 64 18.78 3.73 -21.31
CA THR A 64 18.02 3.12 -22.41
C THR A 64 16.55 3.31 -22.12
N ALA A 65 16.13 4.57 -22.07
CA ALA A 65 14.72 4.95 -22.15
C ALA A 65 14.14 4.25 -23.39
N ARG A 66 13.27 3.28 -23.14
CA ARG A 66 12.60 2.50 -24.17
C ARG A 66 11.87 3.45 -25.08
N ASP A 67 12.33 3.57 -26.33
CA ASP A 67 11.58 4.21 -27.40
C ASP A 67 10.31 3.39 -27.60
N VAL A 68 9.18 3.96 -27.15
CA VAL A 68 7.84 3.38 -27.26
C VAL A 68 7.04 4.12 -28.32
N THR A 69 7.69 4.58 -29.38
CA THR A 69 6.98 5.09 -30.56
C THR A 69 6.38 3.88 -31.29
N PRO A 70 5.05 3.64 -31.27
CA PRO A 70 4.48 2.70 -32.21
C PRO A 70 4.71 3.28 -33.61
N GLU A 71 5.56 2.63 -34.39
CA GLU A 71 5.67 2.85 -35.82
C GLU A 71 4.31 2.52 -36.44
N THR A 72 3.46 3.54 -36.53
CA THR A 72 2.15 3.41 -37.17
C THR A 72 2.44 2.97 -38.60
N PRO A 73 1.98 1.79 -39.06
CA PRO A 73 1.95 1.52 -40.48
C PRO A 73 0.84 2.42 -41.02
N ARG A 74 1.16 3.69 -41.34
CA ARG A 74 0.24 4.49 -42.14
C ARG A 74 0.45 4.03 -43.57
N ASP A 75 -0.34 3.00 -43.87
CA ASP A 75 -0.84 2.63 -45.18
C ASP A 75 -0.70 3.78 -46.18
N ASN A 76 0.01 3.49 -47.27
CA ASN A 76 -0.01 4.25 -48.52
C ASN A 76 -1.28 3.84 -49.27
N PRO A 77 -2.34 4.66 -49.35
CA PRO A 77 -3.56 4.24 -49.98
C PRO A 77 -4.02 5.34 -50.94
N SER A 78 -3.48 5.31 -52.15
CA SER A 78 -4.16 5.88 -53.31
C SER A 78 -4.38 7.40 -53.27
N ASP A 79 -5.02 7.89 -54.32
CA ASP A 79 -6.10 8.87 -54.20
C ASP A 79 -5.79 10.10 -53.35
N ARG A 80 -5.51 11.24 -53.95
CA ARG A 80 -6.54 12.00 -54.68
C ARG A 80 -5.85 13.03 -55.58
N ALA A 81 -5.93 12.81 -56.88
CA ALA A 81 -5.80 13.79 -57.97
C ALA A 81 -4.43 14.42 -58.25
#